data_AF-A0A3N5BZB7-F1
#
_entry.id   AF-A0A3N5BZB7-F1
#
_cell.length_a   1.000
_cell.length_b   1.000
_cell.length_c   1.000
_cell.angle_alpha   90.00
_cell.angle_beta   90.00
_cell.angle_gamma   90.00
#
_symmetry.space_group_name_H-M   'P 1'
#
loop_
_entity.id
_entity.type
_entity.pdbx_description
1 polymer ?
#
loop_
_entity_poly.entity_id
_entity_poly.type
_entity_poly.pdbx_seq_one_letter_code
_entity_poly.pdbx_strand_id
1 'polypeptide(L)'
;MKKIITLLTIVSVFAMLVGCSKDVSGDYKAFNKNAGIVEMSIYEEDIDVIFSSRNEYAEIMSSGLFAPDIDTSMNKLTGKIDSKKKEMKLRNEAGDKVDVTYEVDGDKIIMNIEGLGKGITFYKEDTDEYKEKSSKFDEESVINNMSY
;
A
#
# COMPACT_ATOMS: atom_id res chain seq x y z
N MET A 1 19.38 34.39 44.36
CA MET A 1 18.57 34.28 43.12
C MET A 1 19.27 33.28 42.20
N LYS A 2 18.78 32.04 42.17
CA LYS A 2 19.24 30.98 41.25
C LYS A 2 17.98 30.26 40.79
N LYS A 3 17.69 30.28 39.48
CA LYS A 3 16.79 29.39 38.70
C LYS A 3 16.35 30.09 37.41
N ILE A 4 17.23 30.19 36.41
CA ILE A 4 16.87 30.54 35.01
C ILE A 4 17.71 29.71 34.04
N ILE A 5 17.86 28.40 34.27
CA ILE A 5 18.63 27.52 33.35
C ILE A 5 17.89 26.21 33.12
N THR A 6 16.59 26.26 32.84
CA THR A 6 15.83 25.03 32.52
C THR A 6 14.90 25.17 31.34
N LEU A 7 14.76 26.37 30.76
CA LEU A 7 13.84 26.59 29.64
C LEU A 7 14.48 26.47 28.24
N LEU A 8 15.81 26.42 28.12
CA LEU A 8 16.47 26.36 26.81
C LEU A 8 16.72 24.93 26.27
N THR A 9 16.68 23.90 27.12
CA THR A 9 17.11 22.57 26.70
C THR A 9 16.00 21.75 26.02
N ILE A 10 14.72 22.04 26.32
CA ILE A 10 13.58 21.25 25.80
C ILE A 10 13.25 21.61 24.34
N VAL A 11 13.57 22.83 23.89
CA VAL A 11 13.32 23.25 22.50
C VAL A 11 14.35 22.66 21.52
N SER A 12 15.53 22.26 21.99
CA SER A 12 16.61 21.73 21.14
C SER A 12 16.46 20.25 20.75
N VAL A 13 15.73 19.45 21.53
CA VAL A 13 15.53 18.01 21.22
C VAL A 13 14.42 17.78 20.19
N PHE A 14 13.48 18.72 20.06
CA PHE A 14 12.42 18.64 19.04
C PHE A 14 12.89 19.07 17.63
N ALA A 15 14.00 19.80 17.54
CA ALA A 15 14.53 20.29 16.27
C ALA A 15 15.44 19.29 15.53
N MET A 16 15.70 18.10 16.09
CA MET A 16 16.41 17.02 15.40
C MET A 16 15.48 16.05 14.64
N LEU A 17 14.15 16.25 14.70
CA LEU A 17 13.17 15.52 13.89
C LEU A 17 12.79 16.28 12.60
N VAL A 18 13.68 17.14 12.08
CA VAL A 18 13.55 17.63 10.71
C VAL A 18 13.94 16.47 9.81
N GLY A 19 12.92 15.68 9.50
CA GLY A 19 13.04 14.42 8.80
C GLY A 19 13.81 14.58 7.51
N CYS A 20 14.88 13.79 7.38
CA CYS A 20 15.00 13.01 6.17
C CYS A 20 13.69 12.23 6.07
N SER A 21 12.74 12.71 5.28
CA SER A 21 11.63 11.88 4.84
C SER A 21 12.31 10.63 4.28
N LYS A 22 12.12 9.49 4.94
CA LYS A 22 12.68 8.24 4.45
C LYS A 22 12.21 8.11 3.01
N ASP A 23 13.16 7.83 2.13
CA ASP A 23 12.82 7.51 0.76
C ASP A 23 11.87 6.30 0.78
N VAL A 24 10.66 6.52 0.29
CA VAL A 24 9.60 5.52 0.21
C VAL A 24 9.47 4.98 -1.21
N SER A 25 10.37 5.36 -2.11
CA SER A 25 10.37 4.85 -3.48
C SER A 25 10.63 3.34 -3.54
N GLY A 26 10.03 2.72 -4.54
CA GLY A 26 10.13 1.30 -4.82
C GLY A 26 8.79 0.68 -5.22
N ASP A 27 8.88 -0.60 -5.54
CA ASP A 27 7.74 -1.44 -5.86
C ASP A 27 7.38 -2.29 -4.64
N TYR A 28 6.08 -2.32 -4.34
CA TYR A 28 5.52 -2.96 -3.17
C TYR A 28 4.32 -3.81 -3.56
N LYS A 29 4.12 -4.94 -2.85
CA LYS A 29 2.93 -5.77 -3.01
C LYS A 29 2.21 -6.00 -1.68
N ALA A 30 0.89 -6.04 -1.73
CA ALA A 30 0.03 -6.49 -0.64
C ALA A 30 -0.72 -7.75 -1.06
N PHE A 31 -0.92 -8.66 -0.10
CA PHE A 31 -1.56 -9.96 -0.33
C PHE A 31 -2.94 -9.97 0.32
N ASN A 32 -4.00 -9.99 -0.49
CA ASN A 32 -5.38 -9.96 -0.03
C ASN A 32 -6.12 -11.23 -0.48
N LYS A 33 -6.70 -11.96 0.49
CA LYS A 33 -7.42 -13.22 0.22
C LYS A 33 -8.73 -13.06 -0.57
N ASN A 34 -9.23 -11.84 -0.71
CA ASN A 34 -10.48 -11.54 -1.41
C ASN A 34 -10.26 -10.78 -2.72
N ALA A 35 -9.11 -10.12 -2.86
CA ALA A 35 -8.82 -9.24 -4.00
C ALA A 35 -7.54 -9.64 -4.75
N GLY A 36 -6.81 -10.67 -4.33
CA GLY A 36 -5.56 -11.07 -4.94
C GLY A 36 -4.37 -10.22 -4.49
N ILE A 37 -3.44 -10.00 -5.42
CA ILE A 37 -2.23 -9.24 -5.21
C ILE A 37 -2.48 -7.77 -5.60
N VAL A 38 -2.31 -6.87 -4.65
CA VAL A 38 -2.37 -5.42 -4.91
C VAL A 38 -0.96 -4.89 -5.08
N GLU A 39 -0.70 -4.19 -6.16
CA GLU A 39 0.62 -3.65 -6.50
C GLU A 39 0.63 -2.14 -6.25
N MET A 40 1.72 -1.63 -5.70
CA MET A 40 1.96 -0.21 -5.51
C MET A 40 3.38 0.11 -5.92
N SER A 41 3.52 1.09 -6.81
CA SER A 41 4.81 1.63 -7.20
C SER A 41 4.88 3.10 -6.84
N ILE A 42 5.96 3.49 -6.17
CA ILE A 42 6.23 4.88 -5.80
C ILE A 42 7.54 5.29 -6.46
N TYR A 43 7.46 6.28 -7.35
CA TYR A 43 8.59 6.85 -8.05
C TYR A 43 8.63 8.35 -7.78
N GLU A 44 9.67 8.81 -7.09
CA GLU A 44 9.79 10.18 -6.60
C GLU A 44 8.58 10.59 -5.72
N GLU A 45 7.78 11.57 -6.16
CA GLU A 45 6.56 12.03 -5.50
C GLU A 45 5.28 11.45 -6.14
N ASP A 46 5.41 10.68 -7.22
CA ASP A 46 4.29 10.08 -7.93
C ASP A 46 4.04 8.66 -7.43
N ILE A 47 2.76 8.31 -7.34
CA ILE A 47 2.31 7.00 -6.87
C ILE A 47 1.31 6.42 -7.87
N ASP A 48 1.58 5.17 -8.25
CA ASP A 48 0.68 4.32 -9.00
C ASP A 48 0.32 3.12 -8.12
N VAL A 49 -0.97 2.98 -7.79
CA VAL A 49 -1.52 1.81 -7.07
C VAL A 49 -2.43 1.05 -8.02
N ILE A 50 -2.05 -0.18 -8.33
CA ILE A 50 -2.80 -1.06 -9.20
C ILE A 50 -3.45 -2.13 -8.33
N PHE A 51 -4.76 -2.01 -8.16
CA PHE A 51 -5.57 -3.07 -7.59
C PHE A 51 -5.81 -4.08 -8.69
N SER A 52 -5.00 -5.13 -8.67
CA SER A 52 -5.13 -6.23 -9.59
C SER A 52 -5.85 -7.37 -8.89
N SER A 53 -7.07 -7.68 -9.34
CA SER A 53 -7.65 -9.00 -9.06
C SER A 53 -7.14 -10.05 -10.05
N ARG A 54 -6.10 -9.75 -10.86
CA ARG A 54 -5.45 -10.74 -11.73
C ARG A 54 -4.84 -11.83 -10.86
N ASN A 55 -5.66 -12.82 -10.65
CA ASN A 55 -5.27 -14.13 -10.24
C ASN A 55 -4.92 -14.85 -11.54
N GLU A 56 -3.63 -15.13 -11.78
CA GLU A 56 -3.17 -15.79 -13.01
C GLU A 56 -3.89 -17.15 -13.20
N TYR A 57 -4.22 -17.81 -12.09
CA TYR A 57 -5.01 -19.04 -12.10
C TYR A 57 -6.46 -18.80 -12.55
N ALA A 58 -7.07 -17.67 -12.18
CA ALA A 58 -8.39 -17.30 -12.66
C ALA A 58 -8.40 -16.98 -14.16
N GLU A 59 -7.33 -16.40 -14.71
CA GLU A 59 -7.17 -16.15 -16.16
C GLU A 59 -7.04 -17.47 -16.94
N ILE A 60 -6.30 -18.43 -16.39
CA ILE A 60 -6.20 -19.79 -16.96
C ILE A 60 -7.57 -20.49 -16.90
N MET A 61 -8.28 -20.40 -15.78
CA MET A 61 -9.62 -20.99 -15.63
C MET A 61 -10.65 -20.32 -16.54
N SER A 62 -10.67 -18.98 -16.63
CA SER A 62 -11.62 -18.17 -17.44
C SER A 62 -11.46 -18.38 -18.94
N SER A 63 -10.29 -18.83 -19.40
CA SER A 63 -10.02 -19.11 -20.81
C SER A 63 -10.68 -20.39 -21.37
N GLY A 64 -11.34 -21.18 -20.53
CA GLY A 64 -12.02 -22.43 -20.89
C GLY A 64 -13.47 -22.27 -21.38
N LEU A 65 -13.95 -23.16 -22.25
CA LEU A 65 -15.29 -23.13 -22.86
C LEU A 65 -16.47 -23.22 -21.85
N PHE A 66 -16.19 -23.54 -20.58
CA PHE A 66 -17.16 -23.67 -19.48
C PHE A 66 -16.69 -22.93 -18.21
N ALA A 67 -15.84 -21.92 -18.39
CA ALA A 67 -15.28 -21.24 -17.24
C ALA A 67 -16.31 -20.38 -16.50
N PRO A 68 -16.23 -20.29 -15.16
CA PRO A 68 -16.99 -19.29 -14.43
C PRO A 68 -16.57 -17.88 -14.86
N ASP A 69 -17.53 -16.95 -14.95
CA ASP A 69 -17.25 -15.53 -15.13
C ASP A 69 -16.56 -15.01 -13.86
N ILE A 70 -15.23 -14.94 -13.89
CA ILE A 70 -14.43 -14.35 -12.82
C ILE A 70 -14.09 -12.91 -13.25
N ASP A 71 -14.46 -11.94 -12.42
CA ASP A 71 -14.10 -10.54 -12.63
C ASP A 71 -12.58 -10.33 -12.42
N THR A 72 -11.85 -10.28 -13.53
CA THR A 72 -10.41 -9.96 -13.56
C THR A 72 -10.14 -8.47 -13.76
N SER A 73 -11.08 -7.60 -13.38
CA SER A 73 -10.91 -6.15 -13.57
C SER A 73 -9.69 -5.61 -12.81
N MET A 74 -8.95 -4.76 -13.51
CA MET A 74 -7.86 -4.00 -12.90
C MET A 74 -8.37 -2.61 -12.58
N ASN A 75 -8.31 -2.22 -11.31
CA ASN A 75 -8.64 -0.87 -10.88
C ASN A 75 -7.34 -0.12 -10.62
N LYS A 76 -7.07 0.93 -11.41
CA LYS A 76 -5.90 1.78 -11.21
C LYS A 76 -6.26 3.01 -10.39
N LEU A 77 -5.51 3.27 -9.32
CA LEU A 77 -5.45 4.55 -8.65
C LEU A 77 -4.10 5.21 -8.91
N THR A 78 -4.10 6.47 -9.35
CA THR A 78 -2.87 7.25 -9.57
C THR A 78 -2.90 8.53 -8.76
N GLY A 79 -1.74 9.05 -8.37
CA GLY A 79 -1.72 10.23 -7.53
C GLY A 79 -0.35 10.71 -7.13
N LYS A 80 -0.33 11.48 -6.05
CA LYS A 80 0.89 12.01 -5.43
C LYS A 80 0.94 11.70 -3.94
N ILE A 81 2.15 11.52 -3.44
CA ILE A 81 2.43 11.32 -2.01
C ILE A 81 2.94 12.61 -1.37
N ASP A 82 2.36 12.99 -0.23
CA ASP A 82 2.86 14.07 0.61
C ASP A 82 3.58 13.46 1.83
N SER A 83 4.90 13.28 1.69
CA SER A 83 5.74 12.69 2.72
C SER A 83 5.82 13.48 4.02
N LYS A 84 5.45 14.77 4.00
CA LYS A 84 5.42 15.61 5.20
C LYS A 84 4.13 15.40 5.97
N LYS A 85 3.01 15.23 5.27
CA LYS A 85 1.69 15.03 5.88
C LYS A 85 1.33 13.56 6.10
N LYS A 86 2.09 12.64 5.50
CA LYS A 86 1.79 11.20 5.46
C LYS A 86 0.43 10.91 4.80
N GLU A 87 0.17 11.63 3.71
CA GLU A 87 -1.06 11.55 2.92
C GLU A 87 -0.74 11.13 1.49
N MET A 88 -1.64 10.38 0.86
CA MET A 88 -1.66 10.06 -0.57
C MET A 88 -2.94 10.62 -1.16
N LYS A 89 -2.81 11.39 -2.23
CA LYS A 89 -3.94 11.96 -2.97
C LYS A 89 -4.15 11.16 -4.24
N LEU A 90 -4.97 10.13 -4.15
CA LEU A 90 -5.20 9.18 -5.22
C LEU A 90 -6.46 9.51 -6.01
N ARG A 91 -6.49 9.08 -7.27
CA ARG A 91 -7.65 9.19 -8.16
C ARG A 91 -7.85 7.92 -8.95
N ASN A 92 -9.09 7.52 -9.12
CA ASN A 92 -9.44 6.45 -10.06
C ASN A 92 -9.44 6.99 -11.51
N GLU A 93 -9.64 6.09 -12.48
CA GLU A 93 -9.71 6.44 -13.90
C GLU A 93 -10.89 7.38 -14.25
N ALA A 94 -11.96 7.36 -13.45
CA ALA A 94 -13.08 8.29 -13.57
C ALA A 94 -12.77 9.70 -13.00
N GLY A 95 -11.63 9.87 -12.32
CA GLY A 95 -11.18 11.11 -11.71
C GLY A 95 -11.69 11.36 -10.29
N ASP A 96 -12.45 10.42 -9.72
CA ASP A 96 -12.92 10.46 -8.33
C ASP A 96 -11.72 10.43 -7.39
N LYS A 97 -11.79 11.24 -6.33
CA LYS A 97 -10.72 11.34 -5.34
C LYS A 97 -10.86 10.26 -4.28
N VAL A 98 -9.73 9.70 -3.90
CA VAL A 98 -9.60 8.81 -2.75
C VAL A 98 -8.52 9.40 -1.85
N ASP A 99 -8.95 9.93 -0.70
CA ASP A 99 -8.03 10.45 0.31
C ASP A 99 -7.54 9.30 1.18
N VAL A 100 -6.22 9.14 1.24
CA VAL A 100 -5.56 8.01 1.89
C VAL A 100 -4.47 8.53 2.80
N THR A 101 -4.36 7.97 4.00
CA THR A 101 -3.22 8.21 4.88
C THR A 101 -2.31 7.00 4.87
N TYR A 102 -1.03 7.18 5.21
CA TYR A 102 -0.12 6.04 5.25
C TYR A 102 0.88 6.10 6.40
N GLU A 103 1.38 4.92 6.77
CA GLU A 103 2.47 4.76 7.73
C GLU A 103 3.63 4.00 7.07
N VAL A 104 4.85 4.29 7.53
CA VAL A 104 6.07 3.62 7.06
C VAL A 104 6.69 2.90 8.24
N ASP A 105 6.85 1.59 8.12
CA ASP A 105 7.50 0.72 9.11
C ASP A 105 8.58 -0.12 8.44
N GLY A 106 9.84 0.36 8.51
CA GLY A 106 10.94 -0.26 7.76
C GLY A 106 10.69 -0.19 6.25
N ASP A 107 10.69 -1.37 5.61
CA ASP A 107 10.42 -1.55 4.18
C ASP A 107 8.93 -1.87 3.89
N LYS A 108 8.03 -1.44 4.78
CA LYS A 108 6.58 -1.61 4.64
C LYS A 108 5.88 -0.27 4.58
N ILE A 109 4.83 -0.22 3.78
CA ILE A 109 3.88 0.88 3.72
C ILE A 109 2.51 0.36 4.15
N ILE A 110 1.91 0.98 5.16
CA ILE A 110 0.56 0.65 5.61
C ILE A 110 -0.36 1.74 5.10
N MET A 111 -1.21 1.39 4.15
CA MET A 111 -2.15 2.30 3.51
C MET A 111 -3.50 2.25 4.25
N ASN A 112 -3.93 3.39 4.77
CA ASN A 112 -5.17 3.53 5.54
C ASN A 112 -6.18 4.35 4.72
N ILE A 113 -7.25 3.69 4.30
CA ILE A 113 -8.35 4.30 3.57
C ILE A 113 -9.51 4.50 4.54
N GLU A 114 -10.10 5.69 4.54
CA GLU A 114 -11.25 5.98 5.40
C GLU A 114 -12.41 5.01 5.11
N GLY A 115 -13.01 4.46 6.18
CA GLY A 115 -14.09 3.47 6.07
C GLY A 115 -13.62 2.01 5.94
N LEU A 116 -12.33 1.74 5.69
CA LEU A 116 -11.75 0.40 5.80
C LEU A 116 -11.15 0.21 7.19
N GLY A 117 -11.73 -0.70 7.99
CA GLY A 117 -11.37 -0.87 9.41
C GLY A 117 -9.92 -1.30 9.68
N LYS A 118 -9.23 -1.94 8.72
CA LYS A 118 -7.80 -2.25 8.79
C LYS A 118 -7.12 -1.73 7.53
N GLY A 119 -5.97 -1.08 7.69
CA GLY A 119 -5.12 -0.67 6.58
C GLY A 119 -4.55 -1.84 5.80
N ILE A 120 -4.20 -1.58 4.54
CA ILE A 120 -3.57 -2.54 3.64
C ILE A 120 -2.06 -2.44 3.82
N THR A 121 -1.40 -3.53 4.22
CA THR A 121 0.05 -3.57 4.40
C THR A 121 0.72 -4.02 3.11
N PHE A 122 1.59 -3.16 2.59
CA PHE A 122 2.41 -3.36 1.42
C PHE A 122 3.85 -3.64 1.82
N TYR A 123 4.44 -4.67 1.22
CA TYR A 123 5.80 -5.13 1.47
C TYR A 123 6.67 -4.84 0.25
N LYS A 124 7.85 -4.25 0.45
CA LYS A 124 8.78 -3.97 -0.65
C LYS A 124 9.34 -5.27 -1.25
N GLU A 125 9.32 -5.39 -2.58
CA GLU A 125 9.57 -6.66 -3.29
C GLU A 125 10.97 -7.25 -3.09
N ASP A 126 11.98 -6.41 -2.87
CA ASP A 126 13.38 -6.84 -2.73
C ASP A 126 13.74 -7.36 -1.33
N THR A 127 12.76 -7.46 -0.42
CA THR A 127 12.96 -7.84 0.98
C THR A 127 12.69 -9.32 1.26
N ASP A 128 13.35 -9.85 2.29
CA ASP A 128 13.09 -11.22 2.74
C ASP A 128 11.71 -11.38 3.38
N GLU A 129 11.17 -10.32 4.01
CA GLU A 129 9.80 -10.34 4.55
C GLU A 129 8.78 -10.49 3.41
N TYR A 130 8.96 -9.80 2.27
CA TYR A 130 8.13 -10.01 1.08
C TYR A 130 8.18 -11.47 0.60
N LYS A 131 9.38 -12.05 0.46
CA LYS A 131 9.54 -13.45 0.01
C LYS A 131 8.82 -14.42 0.95
N GLU A 132 8.91 -14.19 2.26
CA GLU A 132 8.19 -15.00 3.25
C GLU A 132 6.67 -14.88 3.08
N LYS A 133 6.13 -13.67 2.93
CA LYS A 133 4.68 -13.45 2.74
C LYS A 133 4.17 -14.02 1.43
N SER A 134 4.90 -13.77 0.33
CA SER A 134 4.58 -14.29 -1.01
C SER A 134 4.52 -15.81 -1.01
N SER A 135 5.51 -16.50 -0.40
CA SER A 135 5.53 -17.97 -0.34
C SER A 135 4.37 -18.61 0.42
N LYS A 136 3.68 -17.83 1.25
CA LYS A 136 2.52 -18.26 2.05
C LYS A 136 1.18 -17.84 1.44
N PHE A 137 1.21 -17.06 0.37
CA PHE A 137 0.00 -16.61 -0.30
C PHE A 137 -0.49 -17.72 -1.23
N ASP A 138 -1.75 -18.12 -1.03
CA ASP A 138 -2.41 -19.16 -1.81
C ASP A 138 -3.43 -18.50 -2.73
N GLU A 139 -3.07 -18.39 -4.01
CA GLU A 139 -3.92 -17.80 -5.04
C GLU A 139 -5.19 -18.61 -5.30
N GLU A 140 -5.20 -19.93 -5.07
CA GLU A 140 -6.40 -20.77 -5.25
C GLU A 140 -7.49 -20.37 -4.24
N SER A 141 -7.08 -20.02 -3.01
CA SER A 141 -8.01 -19.59 -1.96
C SER A 141 -8.77 -18.30 -2.32
N VAL A 142 -8.22 -17.46 -3.20
CA VAL A 142 -8.84 -16.19 -3.62
C VAL A 142 -10.06 -16.47 -4.51
N ILE A 143 -9.99 -17.44 -5.43
CA ILE A 143 -11.09 -17.79 -6.33
C ILE A 143 -12.28 -18.35 -5.56
N ASN A 144 -12.01 -19.20 -4.58
CA ASN A 144 -13.05 -19.78 -3.73
C ASN A 144 -13.81 -18.72 -2.93
N ASN A 145 -13.18 -17.59 -2.61
CA ASN A 145 -13.84 -16.46 -1.94
C ASN A 145 -14.59 -15.52 -2.89
N MET A 146 -14.23 -15.49 -4.18
CA MET A 146 -14.91 -14.66 -5.20
C MET A 146 -16.12 -15.35 -5.83
N SER A 147 -16.24 -16.67 -5.69
CA SER A 147 -17.29 -17.50 -6.30
C SER A 147 -18.59 -17.59 -5.48
N TYR A 148 -18.76 -16.74 -4.45
CA TYR A 148 -19.92 -16.71 -3.55
C TYR A 148 -20.52 -15.30 -3.42
#